data_AF-A0A6B8RI99-F1
#
_entry.id   AF-A0A6B8RI99-F1
#
_cell.length_a   1.000
_cell.length_b   1.000
_cell.length_c   1.000
_cell.angle_alpha   90.00
_cell.angle_beta   90.00
_cell.angle_gamma   90.00
#
_symmetry.space_group_name_H-M   'P 1'
#
loop_
_entity.id
_entity.type
_entity.pdbx_description
1 polymer ?
#
loop_
_entity_poly.entity_id
_entity_poly.type
_entity_poly.pdbx_seq_one_letter_code
_entity_poly.pdbx_strand_id
1 'polypeptide(L)'
;MRRLPPTIEQLMRIMLVKKEQLRKTQIKRMPWKKLKATFQIAEIDNMSDHLRNIRIDRERVVVAQTLDNIGVTSIFNTKNQSHVNLLQAALGNSQQLNDLLRESSAESKLALIRNLQFLKHIPNDKRLQQLCKDLLEELGMHDEMIHLTEMI
;
A
#
# COMPACT_ATOMS: atom_id res chain seq x y z
N MET A 1 -22.43 -43.30 26.31
CA MET A 1 -21.09 -42.75 25.99
C MET A 1 -20.82 -41.54 26.88
N ARG A 2 -19.93 -41.66 27.87
CA ARG A 2 -19.55 -40.53 28.75
C ARG A 2 -18.55 -39.65 27.99
N ARG A 3 -18.87 -38.39 27.75
CA ARG A 3 -17.92 -37.43 27.16
C ARG A 3 -16.81 -37.17 28.17
N LEU A 4 -15.56 -37.35 27.76
CA LEU A 4 -14.39 -37.02 28.57
C LEU A 4 -14.37 -35.51 28.87
N PRO A 5 -13.94 -35.09 30.06
CA PRO A 5 -13.84 -33.67 30.40
C PRO A 5 -12.83 -32.97 29.49
N PRO A 6 -13.06 -31.68 29.17
CA PRO A 6 -12.15 -30.92 28.32
C PRO A 6 -10.78 -30.79 28.97
N THR A 7 -9.73 -30.86 28.15
CA THR A 7 -8.35 -30.63 28.60
C THR A 7 -8.14 -29.16 28.97
N ILE A 8 -7.11 -28.87 29.76
CA ILE A 8 -6.75 -27.50 30.19
C ILE A 8 -6.58 -26.58 28.96
N GLU A 9 -5.98 -27.08 27.88
CA GLU A 9 -5.80 -26.32 26.64
C GLU A 9 -7.14 -25.99 25.95
N GLN A 10 -8.09 -26.93 25.96
CA GLN A 10 -9.44 -26.70 25.44
C GLN A 10 -10.19 -25.65 26.27
N LEU A 11 -10.02 -25.66 27.59
CA LEU A 11 -10.59 -24.64 28.49
C LEU A 11 -10.00 -23.25 28.22
N MET A 12 -8.68 -23.15 28.01
CA MET A 12 -8.03 -21.87 27.67
C MET A 12 -8.52 -21.29 26.34
N ARG A 13 -8.68 -22.12 25.30
CA ARG A 13 -9.25 -21.68 24.01
C ARG A 13 -10.70 -21.20 24.16
N ILE A 14 -11.52 -21.91 24.93
CA ILE A 14 -12.91 -21.51 25.21
C ILE A 14 -12.96 -20.17 25.96
N MET A 15 -12.08 -19.96 26.94
CA MET A 15 -11.99 -18.69 27.68
C MET A 15 -11.56 -17.52 26.79
N LEU A 16 -10.58 -17.72 25.91
CA LEU A 16 -10.14 -16.71 24.95
C LEU A 16 -11.26 -16.31 23.99
N VAL A 17 -11.95 -17.29 23.39
CA VAL A 17 -13.08 -17.04 22.48
C VAL A 17 -14.23 -16.31 23.21
N LYS A 18 -14.56 -16.72 24.44
CA LYS A 18 -15.57 -16.02 25.24
C LYS A 18 -15.15 -14.59 25.58
N LYS A 19 -13.88 -14.35 25.91
CA LYS A 19 -13.35 -13.00 26.20
C LYS A 19 -13.41 -12.09 24.97
N GLU A 20 -13.07 -12.61 23.80
CA GLU A 20 -13.16 -11.92 22.52
C GLU A 20 -14.61 -11.56 22.17
N GLN A 21 -15.53 -12.51 22.34
CA GLN A 21 -16.96 -12.30 22.11
C GLN A 21 -17.57 -11.28 23.09
N LEU A 22 -17.17 -11.32 24.37
CA LEU A 22 -17.57 -10.35 25.39
C LEU A 22 -17.05 -8.94 25.07
N ARG A 23 -15.81 -8.82 24.59
CA ARG A 23 -15.27 -7.54 24.11
C ARG A 23 -16.08 -7.00 22.92
N LYS A 24 -16.35 -7.84 21.92
CA LYS A 24 -17.13 -7.46 20.73
C LYS A 24 -18.57 -7.04 21.09
N THR A 25 -19.23 -7.75 22.01
CA THR A 25 -20.58 -7.37 22.49
C THR A 25 -20.57 -6.14 23.37
N GLN A 26 -19.53 -5.93 24.20
CA GLN A 26 -19.38 -4.69 24.96
C GLN A 26 -19.20 -3.48 24.04
N ILE A 27 -18.35 -3.58 23.02
CA ILE A 27 -18.15 -2.50 22.03
C ILE A 27 -19.48 -2.18 21.31
N LYS A 28 -20.25 -3.19 20.89
CA LYS A 28 -21.57 -3.00 20.27
C LYS A 28 -22.61 -2.30 21.17
N ARG A 29 -22.44 -2.37 22.49
CA ARG A 29 -23.34 -1.75 23.47
C ARG A 29 -22.77 -0.45 24.07
N MET A 30 -21.56 -0.03 23.67
CA MET A 30 -20.99 1.21 24.19
C MET A 30 -21.75 2.41 23.60
N PRO A 31 -22.15 3.38 24.44
CA PRO A 31 -22.67 4.65 23.96
C PRO A 31 -21.65 5.35 23.05
N TRP A 32 -22.11 6.00 21.99
CA TRP A 32 -21.28 6.71 21.02
C TRP A 32 -20.24 7.66 21.65
N LYS A 33 -20.63 8.38 22.72
CA LYS A 33 -19.72 9.26 23.48
C LYS A 33 -18.54 8.50 24.10
N LYS A 34 -18.77 7.30 24.62
CA LYS A 34 -17.73 6.45 25.21
C LYS A 34 -16.83 5.86 24.14
N LEU A 35 -17.37 5.52 22.97
CA LEU A 35 -16.58 5.09 21.81
C LEU A 35 -15.65 6.22 21.32
N LYS A 36 -16.17 7.44 21.13
CA LYS A 36 -15.36 8.61 20.76
C LYS A 36 -14.22 8.85 21.74
N ALA A 37 -14.49 8.83 23.04
CA ALA A 37 -13.47 9.02 24.07
C ALA A 37 -12.44 7.88 24.12
N THR A 38 -12.88 6.62 23.98
CA THR A 38 -12.00 5.44 24.08
C THR A 38 -11.04 5.35 22.89
N PHE A 39 -11.51 5.69 21.69
CA PHE A 39 -10.74 5.59 20.45
C PHE A 39 -10.18 6.93 19.95
N GLN A 40 -10.34 8.00 20.73
CA GLN A 40 -9.93 9.36 20.38
C GLN A 40 -10.43 9.78 18.99
N ILE A 41 -11.69 9.44 18.68
CA ILE A 41 -12.29 9.74 17.38
C ILE A 41 -12.63 11.23 17.38
N ALA A 42 -11.85 12.01 16.64
CA ALA A 42 -12.16 13.40 16.34
C ALA A 42 -13.41 13.47 15.45
N GLU A 43 -14.31 14.41 15.77
CA GLU A 43 -15.44 14.71 14.91
C GLU A 43 -14.98 15.61 13.76
N ILE A 44 -15.46 15.33 12.56
CA ILE A 44 -15.16 16.15 11.38
C ILE A 44 -16.30 17.16 11.26
N ASP A 45 -16.05 18.39 11.69
CA ASP A 45 -17.05 19.47 11.72
C ASP A 45 -17.56 19.82 10.30
N ASN A 46 -16.66 19.85 9.33
CA ASN A 46 -16.97 20.07 7.92
C ASN A 46 -16.22 19.06 7.04
N MET A 47 -16.98 18.13 6.44
CA MET A 47 -16.44 17.09 5.58
C MET A 47 -15.72 17.66 4.34
N SER A 48 -16.27 18.70 3.73
CA SER A 48 -15.70 19.31 2.52
C SER A 48 -14.35 19.94 2.78
N ASP A 49 -14.23 20.69 3.87
CA ASP A 49 -12.96 21.32 4.27
C ASP A 49 -11.93 20.26 4.66
N HIS A 50 -12.36 19.22 5.38
CA HIS A 50 -11.50 18.11 5.76
C HIS A 50 -10.92 17.37 4.54
N LEU A 51 -11.77 17.03 3.56
CA LEU A 51 -11.32 16.38 2.32
C LEU A 51 -10.38 17.29 1.52
N ARG A 52 -10.67 18.60 1.46
CA ARG A 52 -9.81 19.57 0.81
C ARG A 52 -8.43 19.64 1.47
N ASN A 53 -8.38 19.67 2.81
CA ASN A 53 -7.13 19.73 3.56
C ASN A 53 -6.31 18.45 3.38
N ILE A 54 -6.95 17.27 3.47
CA ILE A 54 -6.29 15.98 3.18
C ILE A 54 -5.66 16.01 1.78
N ARG A 55 -6.38 16.51 0.78
CA ARG A 55 -5.87 16.60 -0.58
C ARG A 55 -4.63 17.49 -0.65
N ILE A 56 -4.70 18.69 -0.09
CA ILE A 56 -3.58 19.64 -0.05
C ILE A 56 -2.37 19.02 0.65
N ASP A 57 -2.59 18.35 1.79
CA ASP A 57 -1.52 17.73 2.57
C ASP A 57 -0.89 16.56 1.82
N ARG A 58 -1.68 15.76 1.10
CA ARG A 58 -1.18 14.69 0.23
C ARG A 58 -0.38 15.25 -0.94
N GLU A 59 -0.90 16.26 -1.64
CA GLU A 59 -0.20 16.89 -2.77
C GLU A 59 1.18 17.44 -2.37
N ARG A 60 1.37 17.86 -1.10
CA ARG A 60 2.67 18.34 -0.59
C ARG A 60 3.73 17.25 -0.45
N VAL A 61 3.33 16.00 -0.28
CA VAL A 61 4.25 14.87 -0.01
C VAL A 61 4.44 13.94 -1.21
N VAL A 62 3.63 14.09 -2.25
CA VAL A 62 3.77 13.33 -3.50
C VAL A 62 5.02 13.80 -4.25
N VAL A 63 5.92 12.87 -4.52
CA VAL A 63 7.18 13.12 -5.26
C VAL A 63 7.11 12.64 -6.71
N ALA A 64 6.23 11.69 -7.01
CA ALA A 64 5.95 11.24 -8.38
C ALA A 64 4.46 10.96 -8.56
N GLN A 65 3.93 11.33 -9.71
CA GLN A 65 2.55 11.04 -10.10
C GLN A 65 2.55 9.91 -11.14
N THR A 66 1.72 8.90 -10.95
CA THR A 66 1.50 7.82 -11.93
C THR A 66 0.39 8.18 -12.92
N LEU A 67 0.31 7.46 -14.02
CA LEU A 67 -0.67 7.67 -15.10
C LEU A 67 -2.12 7.44 -14.66
N ASP A 68 -2.33 6.63 -13.62
CA ASP A 68 -3.64 6.36 -13.01
C ASP A 68 -3.96 7.31 -11.84
N ASN A 69 -3.25 8.45 -11.75
CA ASN A 69 -3.42 9.48 -10.73
C ASN A 69 -3.14 9.00 -9.29
N ILE A 70 -2.33 7.96 -9.09
CA ILE A 70 -1.80 7.58 -7.78
C ILE A 70 -0.52 8.39 -7.51
N GLY A 71 -0.44 8.99 -6.32
CA GLY A 71 0.74 9.71 -5.87
C GLY A 71 1.71 8.78 -5.14
N VAL A 72 2.97 8.76 -5.56
CA VAL A 72 4.07 8.10 -4.84
C VAL A 72 4.72 9.12 -3.90
N THR A 73 4.92 8.73 -2.64
CA THR A 73 5.49 9.58 -1.60
C THR A 73 6.84 9.04 -1.14
N SER A 74 7.77 9.92 -0.81
CA SER A 74 9.05 9.52 -0.23
C SER A 74 8.94 9.32 1.28
N ILE A 75 9.49 8.23 1.81
CA ILE A 75 9.57 7.98 3.26
C ILE A 75 10.52 9.01 3.92
N PHE A 76 11.56 9.42 3.21
CA PHE A 76 12.59 10.33 3.72
C PHE A 76 12.27 11.81 3.47
N ASN A 77 11.07 12.11 2.96
CA ASN A 77 10.61 13.47 2.64
C ASN A 77 11.57 14.25 1.72
N THR A 78 12.34 13.55 0.89
CA THR A 78 13.25 14.15 -0.08
C THR A 78 12.46 14.51 -1.34
N LYS A 79 12.44 15.81 -1.68
CA LYS A 79 11.90 16.28 -2.96
C LYS A 79 12.89 16.00 -4.09
N ASN A 80 13.04 14.74 -4.44
CA ASN A 80 13.74 14.36 -5.67
C ASN A 80 12.77 14.55 -6.83
N GLN A 81 13.24 15.21 -7.89
CA GLN A 81 12.45 15.31 -9.12
C GLN A 81 12.24 13.89 -9.67
N SER A 82 10.99 13.54 -9.92
CA SER A 82 10.65 12.25 -10.51
C SER A 82 11.17 12.16 -11.94
N HIS A 83 11.95 11.11 -12.23
CA HIS A 83 12.46 10.83 -13.57
C HIS A 83 11.54 9.88 -14.36
N VAL A 84 10.31 9.66 -13.90
CA VAL A 84 9.39 8.65 -14.45
C VAL A 84 9.10 8.85 -15.93
N ASN A 85 8.92 10.10 -16.37
CA ASN A 85 8.67 10.40 -17.78
C ASN A 85 9.87 10.04 -18.67
N LEU A 86 11.10 10.27 -18.16
CA LEU A 86 12.33 9.91 -18.87
C LEU A 86 12.50 8.40 -18.95
N LEU A 87 12.22 7.70 -17.84
CA LEU A 87 12.24 6.25 -17.78
C LEU A 87 11.24 5.62 -18.77
N GLN A 88 10.03 6.16 -18.87
CA GLN A 88 9.03 5.71 -19.84
C GLN A 88 9.47 5.92 -21.29
N ALA A 89 10.04 7.08 -21.61
CA ALA A 89 10.54 7.37 -22.95
C ALA A 89 11.69 6.44 -23.36
N ALA A 90 12.51 6.00 -22.40
CA ALA A 90 13.65 5.13 -22.63
C ALA A 90 13.30 3.64 -22.78
N LEU A 91 12.03 3.22 -22.61
CA LEU A 91 11.65 1.80 -22.64
C LEU A 91 12.07 1.06 -23.93
N GLY A 92 12.17 1.78 -25.06
CA GLY A 92 12.62 1.26 -26.35
C GLY A 92 14.14 1.10 -26.49
N ASN A 93 14.94 1.68 -25.60
CA ASN A 93 16.40 1.64 -25.63
C ASN A 93 16.94 1.07 -24.31
N SER A 94 17.35 -0.19 -24.31
CA SER A 94 17.80 -0.90 -23.11
C SER A 94 19.01 -0.26 -22.42
N GLN A 95 19.96 0.29 -23.19
CA GLN A 95 21.14 0.93 -22.61
C GLN A 95 20.74 2.20 -21.88
N GLN A 96 20.00 3.08 -22.54
CA GLN A 96 19.52 4.33 -21.96
C GLN A 96 18.63 4.09 -20.73
N LEU A 97 17.75 3.08 -20.80
CA LEU A 97 16.89 2.71 -19.69
C LEU A 97 17.70 2.27 -18.46
N ASN A 98 18.71 1.43 -18.65
CA ASN A 98 19.55 0.95 -17.56
C ASN A 98 20.35 2.09 -16.91
N ASP A 99 20.87 3.02 -17.72
CA ASP A 99 21.60 4.18 -17.21
C ASP A 99 20.68 5.08 -16.38
N LEU A 100 19.48 5.38 -16.88
CA LEU A 100 18.47 6.14 -16.13
C LEU A 100 18.01 5.42 -14.85
N LEU A 101 17.84 4.09 -14.89
CA LEU A 101 17.41 3.32 -13.73
C LEU A 101 18.45 3.34 -12.60
N ARG A 102 19.75 3.33 -12.92
CA ARG A 102 20.82 3.43 -11.91
C ARG A 102 20.80 4.75 -11.16
N GLU A 103 20.47 5.83 -11.84
CA GLU A 103 20.42 7.18 -11.25
C GLU A 103 19.06 7.50 -10.62
N SER A 104 18.03 6.72 -10.94
CA SER A 104 16.66 6.97 -10.49
C SER A 104 16.43 6.61 -9.02
N SER A 105 15.59 7.40 -8.35
CA SER A 105 15.15 7.11 -7.00
C SER A 105 14.21 5.89 -6.95
N ALA A 106 14.08 5.28 -5.76
CA ALA A 106 13.12 4.21 -5.50
C ALA A 106 11.69 4.61 -5.91
N GLU A 107 11.28 5.85 -5.62
CA GLU A 107 9.95 6.35 -5.96
C GLU A 107 9.74 6.45 -7.48
N SER A 108 10.78 6.81 -8.23
CA SER A 108 10.72 6.84 -9.70
C SER A 108 10.59 5.43 -10.29
N LYS A 109 11.32 4.46 -9.73
CA LYS A 109 11.22 3.04 -10.13
C LYS A 109 9.82 2.49 -9.84
N LEU A 110 9.26 2.79 -8.66
CA LEU A 110 7.89 2.39 -8.30
C LEU A 110 6.84 2.98 -9.23
N ALA A 111 6.92 4.28 -9.49
CA ALA A 111 5.99 4.94 -10.41
C ALA A 111 6.11 4.40 -11.84
N LEU A 112 7.32 4.04 -12.31
CA LEU A 112 7.49 3.34 -13.59
C LEU A 112 6.76 2.00 -13.61
N ILE A 113 6.97 1.14 -12.60
CA ILE A 113 6.30 -0.16 -12.49
C ILE A 113 4.77 0.02 -12.53
N ARG A 114 4.24 0.96 -11.72
CA ARG A 114 2.80 1.25 -11.68
C ARG A 114 2.27 1.68 -13.04
N ASN A 115 3.01 2.54 -13.74
CA ASN A 115 2.60 2.98 -15.07
C ASN A 115 2.62 1.82 -16.08
N LEU A 116 3.61 0.93 -16.02
CA LEU A 116 3.67 -0.25 -16.89
C LEU A 116 2.52 -1.24 -16.63
N GLN A 117 2.11 -1.39 -15.36
CA GLN A 117 0.92 -2.15 -14.98
C GLN A 117 -0.35 -1.52 -15.56
N PHE A 118 -0.52 -0.21 -15.38
CA PHE A 118 -1.69 0.52 -15.89
C PHE A 118 -1.82 0.44 -17.41
N LEU A 119 -0.69 0.54 -18.13
CA LEU A 119 -0.64 0.40 -19.58
C LEU A 119 -0.75 -1.06 -20.07
N LYS A 120 -0.79 -2.04 -19.16
CA LYS A 120 -0.85 -3.49 -19.46
C LYS A 120 0.30 -3.95 -20.36
N HIS A 121 1.46 -3.32 -20.24
CA HIS A 121 2.66 -3.70 -20.99
C HIS A 121 3.31 -4.96 -20.40
N ILE A 122 3.23 -5.14 -19.08
CA ILE A 122 3.93 -6.20 -18.34
C ILE A 122 3.50 -7.62 -18.75
N PRO A 123 2.21 -7.97 -18.86
CA PRO A 123 1.80 -9.34 -19.21
C PRO A 123 2.23 -9.76 -20.63
N ASN A 124 2.46 -8.79 -21.51
CA ASN A 124 2.71 -9.02 -22.93
C ASN A 124 4.19 -8.96 -23.31
N ASP A 125 5.06 -8.44 -22.43
CA ASP A 125 6.50 -8.30 -22.67
C ASP A 125 7.31 -8.95 -21.54
N LYS A 126 7.89 -10.12 -21.84
CA LYS A 126 8.73 -10.88 -20.90
C LYS A 126 9.94 -10.07 -20.41
N ARG A 127 10.50 -9.20 -21.25
CA ARG A 127 11.63 -8.35 -20.87
C ARG A 127 11.19 -7.34 -19.82
N LEU A 128 10.03 -6.69 -20.02
CA LEU A 128 9.49 -5.76 -19.04
C LEU A 128 9.06 -6.47 -17.75
N GLN A 129 8.54 -7.69 -17.86
CA GLN A 129 8.23 -8.51 -16.69
C GLN A 129 9.48 -8.81 -15.86
N GLN A 130 10.58 -9.21 -16.50
CA GLN A 130 11.84 -9.45 -15.79
C GLN A 130 12.39 -8.16 -15.20
N LEU A 131 12.39 -7.06 -15.97
CA LEU A 131 12.80 -5.75 -15.48
C LEU A 131 12.05 -5.34 -14.22
N CYS A 132 10.72 -5.47 -14.21
CA CYS A 132 9.93 -5.09 -13.04
C CYS A 132 10.20 -6.00 -11.85
N LYS A 133 10.47 -7.30 -12.07
CA LYS A 133 10.88 -8.22 -10.99
C LYS A 133 12.22 -7.81 -10.39
N ASP A 134 13.21 -7.51 -11.22
CA ASP A 134 14.54 -7.09 -10.76
C ASP A 134 14.44 -5.80 -9.95
N LEU A 135 13.63 -4.84 -10.40
CA LEU A 135 13.39 -3.59 -9.68
C LEU A 135 12.64 -3.82 -8.35
N LEU A 136 11.64 -4.70 -8.30
CA LEU A 136 10.93 -5.02 -7.05
C LEU A 136 11.84 -5.75 -6.05
N GLU A 137 12.71 -6.62 -6.53
CA GLU A 137 13.72 -7.29 -5.71
C GLU A 137 14.73 -6.30 -5.14
N GLU A 138 15.23 -5.36 -5.96
CA GLU A 138 16.10 -4.26 -5.51
C GLU A 138 15.45 -3.44 -4.38
N LEU A 139 14.13 -3.23 -4.48
CA LEU A 139 13.35 -2.48 -3.51
C LEU A 139 12.89 -3.31 -2.29
N GLY A 140 13.20 -4.62 -2.25
CA GLY A 140 12.77 -5.52 -1.18
C GLY A 140 11.27 -5.82 -1.15
N MET A 141 10.56 -5.61 -2.26
CA MET A 141 9.10 -5.75 -2.37
C MET A 141 8.69 -7.11 -2.93
N HIS A 142 9.01 -8.17 -2.19
CA HIS A 142 8.80 -9.55 -2.64
C HIS A 142 7.32 -9.93 -2.81
N ASP A 143 6.44 -9.45 -1.93
CA ASP A 143 5.01 -9.74 -2.02
C ASP A 143 4.40 -9.15 -3.30
N GLU A 144 4.86 -7.96 -3.70
CA GLU A 144 4.39 -7.28 -4.91
C GLU A 144 4.85 -7.95 -6.21
N MET A 145 5.89 -8.78 -6.15
CA MET A 145 6.28 -9.60 -7.30
C MET A 145 5.20 -10.62 -7.67
N ILE A 146 4.44 -11.11 -6.68
CA ILE A 146 3.34 -12.07 -6.89
C ILE A 146 2.18 -11.38 -7.62
N HIS A 147 1.91 -10.12 -7.25
CA HIS A 147 0.82 -9.32 -7.78
C HIS A 147 1.20 -8.50 -9.03
N LEU A 148 2.42 -8.67 -9.55
CA LEU A 148 2.96 -7.84 -10.63
C LEU A 148 2.09 -7.83 -11.90
N THR A 149 1.48 -8.98 -12.23
CA THR A 149 0.59 -9.13 -13.39
C THR A 149 -0.89 -8.99 -13.04
N GLU A 150 -1.22 -8.81 -11.77
CA GLU A 150 -2.60 -8.56 -11.36
C GLU A 150 -3.05 -7.23 -11.94
N MET A 151 -4.17 -7.28 -12.66
CA MET A 151 -4.76 -6.11 -13.26
C MET A 151 -5.52 -5.33 -12.17
N ILE A 152 -5.18 -4.05 -12.02
CA ILE A 152 -5.92 -3.09 -11.18
C ILE A 152 -6.81 -2.24 -12.07
#